data_AF-A0A1F8V068-F1
#
_entry.id   AF-A0A1F8V068-F1
#
_cell.length_a   1.000
_cell.length_b   1.000
_cell.length_c   1.000
_cell.angle_alpha   90.00
_cell.angle_beta   90.00
_cell.angle_gamma   90.00
#
_symmetry.space_group_name_H-M   'P 1'
#
loop_
_entity.id
_entity.type
_entity.pdbx_description
1 polymer ?
#
loop_
_entity_poly.entity_id
_entity_poly.type
_entity_poly.pdbx_seq_one_letter_code
_entity_poly.pdbx_strand_id
1 'polypeptide(L)'
;MKDSRTLAFINLYAILGNLSRLCELVPEARKLIENENVSLGIQVKNGPAATLCFNNGVCTIEDGVDNCNIKLPFSSPEKFNGMIDGTVKPFPSKGFTKIGFLLNTFTKLTDILPKYLKASEEDLKNEEFFKTSTILMLHVIAEAIAQIGNEDKVGKASASYIDDGIAKLGIGDELGVGIEVKDHRLKVIHTMPDKYLSYMRFNDISLARDLFDGKVNAVAAVGLGQVRIGGMISQIDNINRILDRVALYLA
;
A
#
# COMPACT_ATOMS: atom_id res chain seq x y z
N MET A 1 -11.36 -17.20 1.12
CA MET A 1 -10.15 -17.57 1.92
C MET A 1 -8.99 -16.72 1.43
N LYS A 2 -8.27 -16.05 2.35
CA LYS A 2 -7.10 -15.22 1.99
C LYS A 2 -5.97 -16.15 1.53
N ASP A 3 -5.35 -15.87 0.38
CA ASP A 3 -4.12 -16.57 -0.05
C ASP A 3 -2.93 -15.99 0.71
N SER A 4 -2.19 -16.85 1.43
CA SER A 4 -1.09 -16.42 2.30
C SER A 4 0.05 -15.76 1.53
N ARG A 5 0.35 -16.24 0.31
CA ARG A 5 1.37 -15.64 -0.53
C ARG A 5 0.97 -14.24 -0.98
N THR A 6 -0.25 -14.07 -1.49
CA THR A 6 -0.80 -12.75 -1.85
C THR A 6 -0.78 -11.80 -0.67
N LEU A 7 -1.21 -12.26 0.52
CA LEU A 7 -1.16 -11.45 1.74
C LEU A 7 0.26 -11.00 2.08
N ALA A 8 1.29 -11.84 1.85
CA ALA A 8 2.67 -11.43 2.05
C ALA A 8 3.11 -10.31 1.10
N PHE A 9 2.69 -10.34 -0.18
CA PHE A 9 2.96 -9.25 -1.12
C PHE A 9 2.26 -7.95 -0.68
N ILE A 10 0.99 -8.03 -0.26
CA ILE A 10 0.25 -6.88 0.27
C ILE A 10 0.96 -6.32 1.51
N ASN A 11 1.32 -7.19 2.46
CA ASN A 11 2.01 -6.78 3.67
C ASN A 11 3.37 -6.11 3.39
N LEU A 12 4.13 -6.59 2.40
CA LEU A 12 5.42 -5.98 2.07
C LEU A 12 5.27 -4.67 1.31
N TYR A 13 4.50 -4.65 0.22
CA TYR A 13 4.45 -3.48 -0.68
C TYR A 13 3.37 -2.48 -0.29
N ALA A 14 2.19 -2.94 0.13
CA ALA A 14 1.09 -2.05 0.52
C ALA A 14 1.19 -1.58 1.96
N ILE A 15 1.53 -2.44 2.93
CA ILE A 15 1.61 -2.04 4.35
C ILE A 15 3.00 -1.46 4.65
N LEU A 16 4.06 -2.27 4.60
CA LEU A 16 5.40 -1.79 4.93
C LEU A 16 5.94 -0.78 3.91
N GLY A 17 5.63 -0.93 2.61
CA GLY A 17 6.01 0.04 1.59
C GLY A 17 5.43 1.43 1.83
N ASN A 18 4.28 1.53 2.51
CA ASN A 18 3.65 2.80 2.87
C ASN A 18 4.42 3.57 3.96
N LEU A 19 5.44 2.97 4.59
CA LEU A 19 6.40 3.71 5.43
C LEU A 19 7.08 4.84 4.65
N SER A 20 7.27 4.67 3.34
CA SER A 20 7.79 5.72 2.45
C SER A 20 6.91 6.97 2.54
N ARG A 21 5.60 6.79 2.33
CA ARG A 21 4.62 7.89 2.40
C ARG A 21 4.41 8.40 3.82
N LEU A 22 4.47 7.52 4.82
CA LEU A 22 4.38 7.93 6.22
C LEU A 22 5.49 8.92 6.60
N CYS A 23 6.73 8.65 6.21
CA CYS A 23 7.87 9.54 6.49
C CYS A 23 7.80 10.86 5.70
N GLU A 24 7.13 10.85 4.55
CA GLU A 24 6.86 12.06 3.78
C GLU A 24 5.76 12.92 4.39
N LEU A 25 4.71 12.34 4.96
CA LEU A 25 3.53 13.09 5.43
C LEU A 25 3.56 13.39 6.93
N VAL A 26 4.20 12.56 7.74
CA VAL A 26 4.14 12.63 9.20
C VAL A 26 5.47 13.09 9.76
N PRO A 27 5.57 14.33 10.32
CA PRO A 27 6.82 14.87 10.84
C PRO A 27 7.45 14.01 11.94
N GLU A 28 6.63 13.40 12.81
CA GLU A 28 7.11 12.48 13.86
C GLU A 28 7.84 11.28 13.25
N ALA A 29 7.26 10.64 12.23
CA ALA A 29 7.87 9.50 11.55
C ALA A 29 9.15 9.90 10.80
N ARG A 30 9.15 11.05 10.12
CA ARG A 30 10.33 11.61 9.45
C ARG A 30 11.50 11.82 10.42
N LYS A 31 11.21 12.39 11.59
CA LYS A 31 12.20 12.69 12.62
C LYS A 31 12.89 11.43 13.14
N LEU A 32 12.19 10.31 13.22
CA LEU A 32 12.77 9.03 13.63
C LEU A 32 13.91 8.58 12.71
N ILE A 33 13.88 8.96 11.43
CA ILE A 33 14.86 8.53 10.43
C ILE A 33 15.76 9.66 9.92
N GLU A 34 15.74 10.84 10.56
CA GLU A 34 16.43 12.05 10.07
C GLU A 34 17.96 11.90 10.00
N ASN A 35 18.53 11.04 10.85
CA ASN A 35 19.98 10.76 10.92
C ASN A 35 20.31 9.31 10.54
N GLU A 36 19.32 8.57 10.03
CA GLU A 36 19.50 7.17 9.66
C GLU A 36 20.13 7.07 8.26
N ASN A 37 21.03 6.09 8.13
CA ASN A 37 21.57 5.64 6.84
C ASN A 37 21.65 4.10 6.90
N VAL A 38 20.51 3.48 6.63
CA VAL A 38 20.32 2.04 6.81
C VAL A 38 19.30 1.50 5.82
N SER A 39 19.57 0.31 5.29
CA SER A 39 18.62 -0.43 4.46
C SER A 39 18.24 -1.77 5.09
N LEU A 40 16.94 -2.06 5.09
CA LEU A 40 16.31 -3.26 5.64
C LEU A 40 15.73 -4.11 4.51
N GLY A 41 16.43 -5.18 4.16
CA GLY A 41 15.96 -6.18 3.20
C GLY A 41 15.08 -7.22 3.87
N ILE A 42 13.88 -7.41 3.34
CA ILE A 42 12.93 -8.46 3.74
C ILE A 42 12.87 -9.47 2.61
N GLN A 43 13.17 -10.73 2.89
CA GLN A 43 13.13 -11.80 1.90
C GLN A 43 12.21 -12.92 2.37
N VAL A 44 11.14 -13.20 1.63
CA VAL A 44 10.23 -14.30 1.90
C VAL A 44 10.45 -15.41 0.88
N LYS A 45 10.78 -16.62 1.35
CA LYS A 45 10.91 -17.78 0.46
C LYS A 45 9.58 -18.07 -0.23
N ASN A 46 9.61 -18.25 -1.55
CA ASN A 46 8.42 -18.40 -2.42
C ASN A 46 7.42 -17.22 -2.34
N GLY A 47 7.89 -16.05 -1.89
CA GLY A 47 7.08 -14.86 -1.70
C GLY A 47 7.80 -13.60 -2.18
N PRO A 48 7.44 -12.43 -1.63
CA PRO A 48 8.04 -11.17 -2.04
C PRO A 48 9.45 -10.98 -1.46
N ALA A 49 10.21 -10.09 -2.10
CA ALA A 49 11.50 -9.63 -1.61
C ALA A 49 11.69 -8.16 -1.96
N ALA A 50 11.92 -7.32 -0.95
CA ALA A 50 12.10 -5.89 -1.13
C ALA A 50 13.00 -5.31 -0.03
N THR A 51 13.58 -4.15 -0.30
CA THR A 51 14.43 -3.42 0.62
C THR A 51 13.84 -2.06 0.92
N LEU A 52 13.61 -1.77 2.20
CA LEU A 52 13.30 -0.44 2.69
C LEU A 52 14.61 0.32 2.93
N CYS A 53 14.79 1.46 2.28
CA CYS A 53 15.98 2.29 2.37
C CYS A 53 15.66 3.56 3.15
N PHE A 54 16.37 3.76 4.26
CA PHE A 54 16.25 4.94 5.13
C PHE A 54 17.50 5.78 5.02
N ASN A 55 17.36 7.02 4.58
CA ASN A 55 18.47 7.93 4.37
C ASN A 55 18.04 9.37 4.66
N ASN A 56 18.57 9.96 5.72
CA ASN A 56 18.43 11.39 6.06
C ASN A 56 16.98 11.91 6.00
N GLY A 57 16.05 11.24 6.68
CA GLY A 57 14.64 11.65 6.70
C GLY A 57 13.79 11.08 5.56
N VAL A 58 14.40 10.42 4.58
CA VAL A 58 13.70 9.84 3.42
C VAL A 58 13.62 8.32 3.57
N CYS A 59 12.45 7.76 3.28
CA CYS A 59 12.22 6.33 3.20
C CYS A 59 11.77 5.97 1.77
N THR A 60 12.41 4.97 1.17
CA THR A 60 12.01 4.41 -0.13
C THR A 60 11.93 2.89 -0.05
N ILE A 61 11.25 2.28 -1.01
CA ILE A 61 11.21 0.82 -1.19
C ILE A 61 11.75 0.45 -2.57
N GLU A 62 12.58 -0.58 -2.62
CA GLU A 62 13.18 -1.12 -3.84
C GLU A 62 12.96 -2.63 -3.92
N ASP A 63 12.78 -3.17 -5.13
CA ASP A 63 12.66 -4.60 -5.33
C ASP A 63 13.99 -5.33 -5.05
N GLY A 64 13.88 -6.51 -4.43
CA GLY A 64 15.02 -7.36 -4.12
C GLY A 64 15.72 -7.02 -2.80
N VAL A 65 16.77 -7.80 -2.50
CA VAL A 65 17.50 -7.75 -1.21
C VAL A 65 19.02 -7.81 -1.37
N ASP A 66 19.51 -7.58 -2.58
CA ASP A 66 20.92 -7.78 -2.92
C ASP A 66 21.82 -6.82 -2.13
N ASN A 67 21.39 -5.56 -1.97
CA ASN A 67 22.17 -4.50 -1.34
C ASN A 67 21.51 -3.93 -0.08
N CYS A 68 21.19 -4.80 0.89
CA CYS A 68 20.67 -4.38 2.19
C CYS A 68 21.75 -4.39 3.30
N ASN A 69 21.65 -3.49 4.29
CA ASN A 69 22.51 -3.53 5.48
C ASN A 69 22.04 -4.61 6.47
N ILE A 70 20.72 -4.70 6.66
CA ILE A 70 20.05 -5.67 7.52
C ILE A 70 19.21 -6.57 6.64
N LYS A 71 19.27 -7.89 6.87
CA LYS A 71 18.48 -8.86 6.10
C LYS A 71 17.63 -9.73 7.01
N LEU A 72 16.31 -9.67 6.85
CA LEU A 72 15.31 -10.50 7.52
C LEU A 72 14.78 -11.57 6.56
N PRO A 73 15.31 -12.81 6.62
CA PRO A 73 14.76 -13.92 5.86
C PRO A 73 13.56 -14.56 6.57
N PHE A 74 12.54 -14.91 5.80
CA PHE A 74 11.38 -15.67 6.24
C PHE A 74 11.29 -16.96 5.41
N SER A 75 11.07 -18.08 6.09
CA SER A 75 11.04 -19.39 5.43
C SER A 75 9.76 -19.68 4.65
N SER A 76 8.70 -18.87 4.84
CA SER A 76 7.44 -18.95 4.10
C SER A 76 6.63 -17.65 4.21
N PRO A 77 5.61 -17.44 3.35
CA PRO A 77 4.66 -16.34 3.47
C PRO A 77 3.95 -16.28 4.84
N GLU A 78 3.58 -17.42 5.41
CA GLU A 78 2.90 -17.50 6.72
C GLU A 78 3.76 -16.94 7.84
N LYS A 79 5.08 -17.21 7.80
CA LYS A 79 6.03 -16.68 8.80
C LYS A 79 6.17 -15.17 8.70
N PHE A 80 6.16 -14.62 7.49
CA PHE A 80 6.21 -13.19 7.29
C PHE A 80 4.90 -12.52 7.70
N ASN A 81 3.76 -13.05 7.28
CA ASN A 81 2.45 -12.55 7.70
C ASN A 81 2.30 -12.60 9.23
N GLY A 82 2.72 -13.70 9.85
CA GLY A 82 2.74 -13.82 11.30
C GLY A 82 3.62 -12.78 11.99
N MET A 83 4.66 -12.24 11.33
CA MET A 83 5.46 -11.15 11.90
C MET A 83 4.70 -9.84 11.90
N ILE A 84 3.97 -9.54 10.82
CA ILE A 84 3.07 -8.39 10.75
C ILE A 84 1.95 -8.49 11.79
N ASP A 85 1.43 -9.71 12.02
CA ASP A 85 0.42 -9.99 13.03
C ASP A 85 0.99 -10.09 14.47
N GLY A 86 2.30 -9.93 14.66
CA GLY A 86 2.96 -10.02 15.97
C GLY A 86 3.09 -11.43 16.57
N THR A 87 2.73 -12.48 15.82
CA THR A 87 2.80 -13.89 16.23
C THR A 87 4.16 -14.55 15.95
N VAL A 88 4.97 -13.96 15.07
CA VAL A 88 6.30 -14.46 14.69
C VAL A 88 7.35 -13.37 14.91
N LYS A 89 8.42 -13.69 15.63
CA LYS A 89 9.56 -12.78 15.80
C LYS A 89 10.53 -12.92 14.61
N PRO A 90 10.93 -11.81 13.96
CA PRO A 90 11.92 -11.87 12.89
C PRO A 90 13.32 -12.09 13.46
N PHE A 91 14.14 -12.85 12.74
CA PHE A 91 15.55 -13.05 13.09
C PHE A 91 16.45 -12.60 11.93
N PRO A 92 17.36 -11.63 12.14
CA PRO A 92 18.24 -11.17 11.08
C PRO A 92 19.30 -12.23 10.73
N SER A 93 19.59 -12.36 9.44
CA SER A 93 20.74 -13.13 8.93
C SER A 93 21.95 -12.25 8.61
N LYS A 94 21.75 -10.93 8.53
CA LYS A 94 22.77 -9.90 8.25
C LYS A 94 22.42 -8.65 9.04
N GLY A 95 23.44 -7.87 9.43
CA GLY A 95 23.27 -6.54 10.02
C GLY A 95 23.13 -6.53 11.55
N PHE A 96 23.72 -7.50 12.26
CA PHE A 96 23.67 -7.59 13.72
C PHE A 96 24.18 -6.33 14.43
N THR A 97 25.13 -5.61 13.84
CA THR A 97 25.63 -4.32 14.35
C THR A 97 24.63 -3.18 14.25
N LYS A 98 23.55 -3.33 13.45
CA LYS A 98 22.48 -2.35 13.27
C LYS A 98 21.15 -2.82 13.90
N ILE A 99 21.16 -3.80 14.81
CA ILE A 99 19.94 -4.28 15.49
C ILE A 99 19.23 -3.17 16.28
N GLY A 100 19.97 -2.18 16.78
CA GLY A 100 19.37 -1.02 17.47
C GLY A 100 18.36 -0.27 16.59
N PHE A 101 18.58 -0.22 15.27
CA PHE A 101 17.61 0.34 14.33
C PHE A 101 16.32 -0.48 14.29
N LEU A 102 16.43 -1.81 14.20
CA LEU A 102 15.26 -2.70 14.17
C LEU A 102 14.42 -2.57 15.44
N LEU A 103 15.07 -2.63 16.61
CA LEU A 103 14.37 -2.68 17.89
C LEU A 103 13.78 -1.33 18.31
N ASN A 104 14.37 -0.22 17.86
CA ASN A 104 13.95 1.12 18.27
C ASN A 104 13.26 1.86 17.12
N THR A 105 14.02 2.29 16.11
CA THR A 105 13.55 3.19 15.04
C THR A 105 12.48 2.52 14.19
N PHE A 106 12.75 1.31 13.69
CA PHE A 106 11.81 0.57 12.85
C PHE A 106 10.55 0.18 13.61
N THR A 107 10.67 -0.34 14.84
CA THR A 107 9.52 -0.63 15.72
C THR A 107 8.61 0.60 15.87
N LYS A 108 9.18 1.77 16.18
CA LYS A 108 8.39 3.00 16.33
C LYS A 108 7.67 3.41 15.05
N LEU A 109 8.32 3.29 13.88
CA LEU A 109 7.66 3.53 12.60
C LEU A 109 6.48 2.58 12.39
N THR A 110 6.67 1.30 12.68
CA THR A 110 5.61 0.28 12.58
C THR A 110 4.54 0.40 13.68
N ASP A 111 4.78 1.15 14.76
CA ASP A 111 3.78 1.51 15.76
C ASP A 111 2.97 2.75 15.37
N ILE A 112 3.57 3.67 14.61
CA ILE A 112 2.88 4.87 14.09
C ILE A 112 1.95 4.49 12.93
N LEU A 113 2.42 3.69 11.97
CA LEU A 113 1.68 3.37 10.75
C LEU A 113 0.25 2.85 11.02
N PRO A 114 0.03 1.87 11.92
CA PRO A 114 -1.31 1.36 12.21
C PRO A 114 -2.27 2.41 12.76
N LYS A 115 -1.79 3.45 13.47
CA LYS A 115 -2.64 4.53 13.98
C LYS A 115 -3.35 5.26 12.83
N TYR A 116 -2.64 5.46 11.72
CA TYR A 116 -3.20 6.10 10.54
C TYR A 116 -4.03 5.14 9.69
N LEU A 117 -3.66 3.86 9.60
CA LEU A 117 -4.38 2.88 8.77
C LEU A 117 -5.65 2.33 9.45
N LYS A 118 -5.69 2.35 10.79
CA LYS A 118 -6.81 1.86 11.62
C LYS A 118 -7.30 2.96 12.57
N ALA A 119 -7.40 4.18 12.05
CA ALA A 119 -7.86 5.35 12.78
C ALA A 119 -9.27 5.13 13.34
N SER A 120 -9.49 5.54 14.59
CA SER A 120 -10.83 5.55 15.19
C SER A 120 -11.65 6.75 14.70
N GLU A 121 -12.97 6.71 14.87
CA GLU A 121 -13.83 7.85 14.52
C GLU A 121 -13.47 9.14 15.30
N GLU A 122 -12.90 9.01 16.50
CA GLU A 122 -12.43 10.17 17.27
C GLU A 122 -11.16 10.78 16.65
N ASP A 123 -10.20 9.95 16.24
CA ASP A 123 -8.96 10.41 15.59
C ASP A 123 -9.28 11.18 14.30
N LEU A 124 -10.29 10.73 13.57
CA LEU A 124 -10.75 11.31 12.31
C LEU A 124 -11.45 12.67 12.45
N LYS A 125 -11.72 13.16 13.67
CA LYS A 125 -12.20 14.53 13.89
C LYS A 125 -11.13 15.58 13.69
N ASN A 126 -9.85 15.21 13.81
CA ASN A 126 -8.75 16.10 13.48
C ASN A 126 -8.56 16.13 11.96
N GLU A 127 -8.75 17.29 11.33
CA GLU A 127 -8.75 17.43 9.86
C GLU A 127 -7.41 17.05 9.21
N GLU A 128 -6.28 17.41 9.83
CA GLU A 128 -4.94 17.10 9.32
C GLU A 128 -4.65 15.60 9.40
N PHE A 129 -5.03 14.99 10.53
CA PHE A 129 -4.92 13.55 10.74
C PHE A 129 -5.82 12.80 9.77
N PHE A 130 -7.08 13.24 9.61
CA PHE A 130 -8.04 12.68 8.66
C PHE A 130 -7.49 12.69 7.23
N LYS A 131 -6.95 13.82 6.79
CA LYS A 131 -6.35 13.97 5.47
C LYS A 131 -5.17 13.02 5.29
N THR A 132 -4.24 13.00 6.25
CA THR A 132 -3.05 12.15 6.20
C THR A 132 -3.39 10.66 6.21
N SER A 133 -4.30 10.26 7.09
CA SER A 133 -4.82 8.88 7.18
C SER A 133 -5.46 8.46 5.87
N THR A 134 -6.30 9.31 5.26
CA THR A 134 -6.97 9.00 4.00
C THR A 134 -6.01 8.90 2.81
N ILE A 135 -4.98 9.77 2.75
CA ILE A 135 -3.91 9.66 1.74
C ILE A 135 -3.14 8.34 1.90
N LEU A 136 -2.78 7.98 3.13
CA LEU A 136 -2.09 6.73 3.41
C LEU A 136 -2.95 5.52 3.00
N MET A 137 -4.25 5.53 3.31
CA MET A 137 -5.17 4.47 2.89
C MET A 137 -5.30 4.37 1.37
N LEU A 138 -5.39 5.49 0.64
CA LEU A 138 -5.42 5.50 -0.83
C LEU A 138 -4.20 4.73 -1.40
N HIS A 139 -3.01 4.98 -0.86
CA HIS A 139 -1.80 4.28 -1.28
C HIS A 139 -1.80 2.80 -0.90
N VAL A 140 -2.26 2.43 0.30
CA VAL A 140 -2.41 1.01 0.68
C VAL A 140 -3.37 0.31 -0.28
N ILE A 141 -4.51 0.92 -0.60
CA ILE A 141 -5.51 0.32 -1.48
C ILE A 141 -4.97 0.16 -2.89
N ALA A 142 -4.30 1.19 -3.44
CA ALA A 142 -3.71 1.11 -4.77
C ALA A 142 -2.64 0.01 -4.87
N GLU A 143 -1.76 -0.09 -3.87
CA GLU A 143 -0.78 -1.16 -3.80
C GLU A 143 -1.43 -2.53 -3.63
N ALA A 144 -2.44 -2.64 -2.76
CA ALA A 144 -3.19 -3.88 -2.59
C ALA A 144 -3.86 -4.33 -3.90
N ILE A 145 -4.44 -3.41 -4.68
CA ILE A 145 -4.97 -3.71 -6.02
C ILE A 145 -3.86 -4.29 -6.90
N ALA A 146 -2.70 -3.63 -6.96
CA ALA A 146 -1.60 -4.09 -7.78
C ALA A 146 -1.14 -5.50 -7.35
N GLN A 147 -0.91 -5.72 -6.05
CA GLN A 147 -0.46 -7.01 -5.53
C GLN A 147 -1.50 -8.12 -5.71
N ILE A 148 -2.79 -7.84 -5.53
CA ILE A 148 -3.87 -8.82 -5.76
C ILE A 148 -3.97 -9.16 -7.24
N GLY A 149 -4.00 -8.15 -8.12
CA GLY A 149 -4.01 -8.38 -9.58
C GLY A 149 -2.80 -9.19 -10.05
N ASN A 150 -1.67 -9.01 -9.37
CA ASN A 150 -0.41 -9.64 -9.72
C ASN A 150 -0.18 -11.02 -9.13
N GLU A 151 -0.79 -11.36 -7.99
CA GLU A 151 -0.42 -12.56 -7.22
C GLU A 151 -1.59 -13.49 -6.92
N ASP A 152 -2.78 -12.94 -6.65
CA ASP A 152 -3.99 -13.70 -6.30
C ASP A 152 -4.57 -14.42 -7.51
N LYS A 153 -5.05 -15.65 -7.34
CA LYS A 153 -5.62 -16.44 -8.45
C LYS A 153 -6.82 -15.76 -9.12
N VAL A 154 -7.74 -15.19 -8.34
CA VAL A 154 -8.92 -14.50 -8.87
C VAL A 154 -8.54 -13.10 -9.34
N GLY A 155 -7.65 -12.42 -8.62
CA GLY A 155 -7.09 -11.13 -9.01
C GLY A 155 -6.43 -11.18 -10.39
N LYS A 156 -5.58 -12.18 -10.64
CA LYS A 156 -4.96 -12.43 -11.95
C LYS A 156 -5.96 -12.68 -13.07
N ALA A 157 -7.04 -13.40 -12.78
CA ALA A 157 -8.09 -13.60 -13.77
C ALA A 157 -8.73 -12.25 -14.14
N SER A 158 -9.07 -11.40 -13.18
CA SER A 158 -9.55 -10.04 -13.46
C SER A 158 -8.51 -9.20 -14.21
N ALA A 159 -7.23 -9.27 -13.80
CA ALA A 159 -6.12 -8.54 -14.43
C ALA A 159 -5.91 -8.91 -15.90
N SER A 160 -6.18 -10.16 -16.27
CA SER A 160 -6.08 -10.63 -17.67
C SER A 160 -7.09 -9.99 -18.63
N TYR A 161 -8.13 -9.33 -18.10
CA TYR A 161 -9.12 -8.58 -18.89
C TYR A 161 -8.91 -7.06 -18.81
N ILE A 162 -7.85 -6.59 -18.14
CA ILE A 162 -7.54 -5.16 -18.06
C ILE A 162 -6.73 -4.77 -19.28
N ASP A 163 -7.22 -3.78 -20.03
CA ASP A 163 -6.50 -3.16 -21.14
C ASP A 163 -5.24 -2.42 -20.63
N ASP A 164 -4.16 -2.53 -21.39
CA ASP A 164 -2.90 -1.84 -21.09
C ASP A 164 -3.06 -0.32 -21.12
N GLY A 165 -2.45 0.35 -20.14
CA GLY A 165 -2.55 1.79 -19.93
C GLY A 165 -2.64 2.16 -18.46
N ILE A 166 -2.84 3.45 -18.19
CA ILE A 166 -2.92 3.96 -16.81
C ILE A 166 -4.38 4.24 -16.46
N ALA A 167 -4.87 3.62 -15.38
CA ALA A 167 -6.11 3.99 -14.73
C ALA A 167 -5.82 4.97 -13.59
N LYS A 168 -6.43 6.16 -13.63
CA LYS A 168 -6.26 7.19 -12.59
C LYS A 168 -7.29 7.00 -11.47
N LEU A 169 -6.85 6.88 -10.23
CA LEU A 169 -7.70 6.97 -9.04
C LEU A 169 -7.44 8.32 -8.36
N GLY A 170 -8.41 9.23 -8.42
CA GLY A 170 -8.28 10.60 -7.93
C GLY A 170 -9.32 10.97 -6.88
N ILE A 171 -8.93 11.85 -5.97
CA ILE A 171 -9.75 12.52 -4.96
C ILE A 171 -9.69 14.01 -5.28
N GLY A 172 -10.79 14.58 -5.76
CA GLY A 172 -10.77 15.90 -6.40
C GLY A 172 -9.77 15.92 -7.57
N ASP A 173 -9.10 17.06 -7.74
CA ASP A 173 -8.14 17.27 -8.83
C ASP A 173 -6.67 17.31 -8.38
N GLU A 174 -6.41 17.26 -7.07
CA GLU A 174 -5.06 17.45 -6.52
C GLU A 174 -4.42 16.16 -5.99
N LEU A 175 -5.23 15.21 -5.52
CA LEU A 175 -4.74 14.01 -4.84
C LEU A 175 -5.12 12.78 -5.65
N GLY A 176 -4.14 11.92 -5.95
CA GLY A 176 -4.44 10.68 -6.64
C GLY A 176 -3.21 9.83 -6.92
N VAL A 177 -3.48 8.67 -7.50
CA VAL A 177 -2.51 7.66 -7.91
C VAL A 177 -2.88 7.13 -9.28
N GLY A 178 -1.89 6.61 -10.00
CA GLY A 178 -2.11 5.81 -11.19
C GLY A 178 -1.97 4.33 -10.88
N ILE A 179 -2.74 3.51 -11.58
CA ILE A 179 -2.53 2.07 -11.70
C ILE A 179 -2.13 1.84 -13.16
N GLU A 180 -0.84 1.64 -13.39
CA GLU A 180 -0.30 1.27 -14.69
C GLU A 180 -0.51 -0.22 -14.90
N VAL A 181 -1.09 -0.58 -16.05
CA VAL A 181 -1.24 -1.96 -16.50
C VAL A 181 -0.43 -2.14 -17.77
N LYS A 182 0.42 -3.16 -17.76
CA LYS A 182 1.22 -3.57 -18.91
C LYS A 182 1.35 -5.08 -18.92
N ASP A 183 1.02 -5.73 -20.03
CA ASP A 183 1.08 -7.19 -20.17
C ASP A 183 0.34 -7.90 -19.01
N HIS A 184 -0.83 -7.35 -18.62
CA HIS A 184 -1.66 -7.79 -17.47
C HIS A 184 -0.96 -7.74 -16.10
N ARG A 185 0.15 -7.03 -15.97
CA ARG A 185 0.84 -6.73 -14.71
C ARG A 185 0.49 -5.31 -14.26
N LEU A 186 0.14 -5.18 -12.99
CA LEU A 186 -0.23 -3.92 -12.38
C LEU A 186 0.95 -3.32 -11.63
N LYS A 187 1.14 -2.01 -11.74
CA LYS A 187 2.10 -1.23 -10.95
C LYS A 187 1.47 0.09 -10.52
N VAL A 188 1.74 0.52 -9.30
CA VAL A 188 1.26 1.81 -8.80
C VAL A 188 2.20 2.94 -9.23
N ILE A 189 1.61 4.03 -9.69
CA ILE A 189 2.24 5.34 -9.83
C ILE A 189 1.78 6.16 -8.63
N HIS A 190 2.68 6.45 -7.69
CA HIS A 190 2.34 7.13 -6.42
C HIS A 190 2.12 8.65 -6.55
N THR A 191 1.83 9.12 -7.76
CA THR A 191 1.50 10.51 -8.07
C THR A 191 0.28 10.54 -8.99
N MET A 192 -0.40 11.69 -9.02
CA MET A 192 -1.48 11.90 -9.99
C MET A 192 -0.92 11.85 -11.42
N PRO A 193 -1.39 10.93 -12.28
CA PRO A 193 -0.91 10.86 -13.66
C PRO A 193 -1.59 11.92 -14.54
N ASP A 194 -0.80 12.63 -15.35
CA ASP A 194 -1.30 13.59 -16.35
C ASP A 194 -1.94 12.89 -17.56
N LYS A 195 -1.44 11.69 -17.90
CA LYS A 195 -1.92 10.87 -19.02
C LYS A 195 -2.49 9.57 -18.49
N TYR A 196 -3.74 9.30 -18.85
CA TYR A 196 -4.47 8.12 -18.41
C TYR A 196 -5.47 7.68 -19.47
N LEU A 197 -5.71 6.37 -19.54
CA LEU A 197 -6.68 5.74 -20.44
C LEU A 197 -8.09 5.77 -19.82
N SER A 198 -8.16 5.64 -18.49
CA SER A 198 -9.40 5.69 -17.73
C SER A 198 -9.20 6.38 -16.39
N TYR A 199 -10.29 6.76 -15.75
CA TYR A 199 -10.25 7.35 -14.42
C TYR A 199 -11.47 6.99 -13.58
N MET A 200 -11.24 6.94 -12.27
CA MET A 200 -12.24 7.02 -11.22
C MET A 200 -11.90 8.22 -10.34
N ARG A 201 -12.83 9.16 -10.18
CA ARG A 201 -12.63 10.39 -9.40
C ARG A 201 -13.71 10.55 -8.34
N PHE A 202 -13.30 10.57 -7.08
CA PHE A 202 -14.12 10.98 -5.95
C PHE A 202 -14.25 12.50 -5.94
N ASN A 203 -15.44 13.03 -5.63
CA ASN A 203 -15.64 14.48 -5.54
C ASN A 203 -14.82 15.12 -4.42
N ASP A 204 -14.71 14.43 -3.28
CA ASP A 204 -13.99 14.91 -2.11
C ASP A 204 -13.36 13.76 -1.31
N ILE A 205 -12.51 14.14 -0.35
CA ILE A 205 -11.74 13.23 0.49
C ILE A 205 -12.61 12.48 1.50
N SER A 206 -13.74 13.06 1.93
CA SER A 206 -14.68 12.43 2.85
C SER A 206 -15.36 11.24 2.21
N LEU A 207 -15.84 11.42 0.97
CA LEU A 207 -16.43 10.34 0.19
C LEU A 207 -15.42 9.21 -0.09
N ALA A 208 -14.17 9.56 -0.42
CA ALA A 208 -13.13 8.58 -0.61
C ALA A 208 -12.91 7.75 0.66
N ARG A 209 -12.85 8.42 1.82
CA ARG A 209 -12.71 7.75 3.11
C ARG A 209 -13.91 6.84 3.42
N ASP A 210 -15.13 7.32 3.23
CA ASP A 210 -16.34 6.54 3.45
C ASP A 210 -16.38 5.28 2.56
N LEU A 211 -15.87 5.36 1.32
CA LEU A 211 -15.73 4.19 0.47
C LEU A 211 -14.70 3.21 1.05
N PHE A 212 -13.53 3.71 1.47
CA PHE A 212 -12.47 2.86 2.01
C PHE A 212 -12.87 2.14 3.30
N ASP A 213 -13.68 2.79 4.13
CA ASP A 213 -14.26 2.22 5.35
C ASP A 213 -15.49 1.33 5.06
N GLY A 214 -15.92 1.21 3.80
CA GLY A 214 -17.08 0.41 3.39
C GLY A 214 -18.44 0.99 3.80
N LYS A 215 -18.47 2.28 4.20
CA LYS A 215 -19.70 3.00 4.59
C LYS A 215 -20.55 3.39 3.37
N VAL A 216 -19.91 3.56 2.21
CA VAL A 216 -20.58 3.89 0.95
C VAL A 216 -20.30 2.79 -0.08
N ASN A 217 -21.30 2.48 -0.91
CA ASN A 217 -21.15 1.56 -2.03
C ASN A 217 -20.69 2.32 -3.30
N ALA A 218 -19.64 1.83 -3.97
CA ALA A 218 -19.08 2.48 -5.16
C ALA A 218 -20.11 2.68 -6.28
N VAL A 219 -20.97 1.69 -6.54
CA VAL A 219 -22.00 1.76 -7.59
C VAL A 219 -23.06 2.81 -7.25
N ALA A 220 -23.49 2.87 -5.98
CA ALA A 220 -24.42 3.89 -5.52
C ALA A 220 -23.81 5.30 -5.64
N ALA A 221 -22.54 5.47 -5.24
CA ALA A 221 -21.84 6.74 -5.33
C ALA A 221 -21.67 7.22 -6.79
N VAL A 222 -21.48 6.29 -7.74
CA VAL A 222 -21.51 6.60 -9.18
C VAL A 222 -22.91 7.04 -9.61
N GLY A 223 -23.97 6.32 -9.20
CA GLY A 223 -25.35 6.67 -9.52
C GLY A 223 -25.79 8.03 -9.00
N LEU A 224 -25.23 8.48 -7.87
CA LEU A 224 -25.47 9.79 -7.27
C LEU A 224 -24.56 10.90 -7.83
N GLY A 225 -23.66 10.59 -8.77
CA GLY A 225 -22.70 11.54 -9.33
C GLY A 225 -21.60 11.99 -8.35
N GLN A 226 -21.45 11.27 -7.24
CA GLN A 226 -20.44 11.51 -6.21
C GLN A 226 -19.08 10.94 -6.61
N VAL A 227 -19.09 9.83 -7.36
CA VAL A 227 -17.92 9.27 -8.04
C VAL A 227 -18.13 9.38 -9.54
N ARG A 228 -17.14 9.91 -10.24
CA ARG A 228 -17.14 9.98 -11.71
C ARG A 228 -16.18 8.95 -12.28
N ILE A 229 -16.69 8.15 -13.21
CA ILE A 229 -15.89 7.19 -13.97
C ILE A 229 -15.89 7.62 -15.44
N GLY A 230 -14.75 7.48 -16.12
CA GLY A 230 -14.67 7.77 -17.56
C GLY A 230 -13.43 7.21 -18.23
N GLY A 231 -13.37 7.35 -19.55
CA GLY A 231 -12.36 6.72 -20.40
C GLY A 231 -12.71 5.25 -20.68
N MET A 232 -11.73 4.36 -20.63
CA MET A 232 -11.93 2.92 -20.84
C MET A 232 -12.65 2.25 -19.66
N ILE A 233 -13.97 2.06 -19.79
CA ILE A 233 -14.82 1.54 -18.70
C ILE A 233 -14.45 0.08 -18.34
N SER A 234 -14.13 -0.77 -19.31
CA SER A 234 -13.66 -2.14 -19.08
C SER A 234 -12.45 -2.20 -18.14
N GLN A 235 -11.55 -1.21 -18.25
CA GLN A 235 -10.36 -1.11 -17.41
C GLN A 235 -10.75 -0.88 -15.94
N ILE A 236 -11.66 0.06 -15.69
CA ILE A 236 -12.14 0.40 -14.34
C ILE A 236 -12.98 -0.73 -13.75
N ASP A 237 -13.86 -1.36 -14.54
CA ASP A 237 -14.70 -2.46 -14.05
C ASP A 237 -13.87 -3.66 -13.57
N ASN A 238 -12.80 -4.01 -14.30
CA ASN A 238 -11.91 -5.09 -13.90
C ASN A 238 -11.01 -4.71 -12.71
N ILE A 239 -10.62 -3.44 -12.58
CA ILE A 239 -9.97 -2.93 -11.36
C ILE A 239 -10.92 -3.00 -10.15
N ASN A 240 -12.19 -2.63 -10.32
CA ASN A 240 -13.20 -2.71 -9.25
C ASN A 240 -13.40 -4.15 -8.73
N ARG A 241 -13.38 -5.14 -9.62
CA ARG A 241 -13.41 -6.57 -9.23
C ARG A 241 -12.22 -6.98 -8.37
N ILE A 242 -11.06 -6.33 -8.56
CA ILE A 242 -9.87 -6.54 -7.72
C ILE A 242 -10.03 -5.78 -6.40
N LEU A 243 -10.56 -4.55 -6.43
CA LEU A 243 -10.84 -3.74 -5.25
C LEU A 243 -11.78 -4.46 -4.26
N ASP A 244 -12.80 -5.18 -4.73
CA ASP A 244 -13.68 -6.00 -3.88
C ASP A 244 -12.89 -7.03 -3.05
N ARG A 245 -11.75 -7.52 -3.57
CA ARG A 245 -10.86 -8.43 -2.84
C ARG A 245 -9.93 -7.72 -1.87
N VAL A 246 -9.65 -6.43 -2.06
CA VAL A 246 -8.84 -5.64 -1.11
C VAL A 246 -9.48 -5.67 0.27
N ALA A 247 -10.81 -5.49 0.34
CA ALA A 247 -11.56 -5.59 1.60
C ALA A 247 -11.36 -6.96 2.28
N LEU A 248 -11.34 -8.06 1.51
CA LEU A 248 -11.06 -9.39 2.05
C LEU A 248 -9.65 -9.49 2.66
N TYR A 249 -8.63 -8.87 2.05
CA TYR A 249 -7.27 -8.97 2.54
C TYR A 249 -6.99 -8.03 3.72
N LEU A 250 -7.51 -6.80 3.67
CA LEU A 250 -7.26 -5.75 4.67
C LEU A 250 -8.22 -5.76 5.87
N ALA A 251 -9.28 -6.56 5.84
CA ALA A 251 -10.15 -6.81 7.00
C ALA A 251 -9.41 -7.48 8.17
#